data_AF-A0A924XP23-F1
#
_entry.id   AF-A0A924XP23-F1
#
_cell.length_a   1.000
_cell.length_b   1.000
_cell.length_c   1.000
_cell.angle_alpha   90.00
_cell.angle_beta   90.00
_cell.angle_gamma   90.00
#
_symmetry.space_group_name_H-M   'P 1'
#
loop_
_entity.id
_entity.type
_entity.pdbx_description
1 polymer ?
#
loop_
_entity_poly.entity_id
_entity_poly.type
_entity_poly.pdbx_seq_one_letter_code
_entity_poly.pdbx_strand_id
1 'polypeptide(L)'
;LARAGVAVTVLPSTDLFLMGRSHDHAVPRGVVPAGPLRAAGVTCSVATNNVLNPFTPYGDANLLRMANLYANVCHVGRPDELAGCLDMITTDAARLMRVPGYGVAVGAPADLVLLDAPTSAAAVAELAQPLWGMKAGRLTFTRPRPTLHRPRPSGAPGP
;
A
#
# COMPACT_ATOMS: atom_id res chain seq x y z
N LEU A 1 -4.96 -3.29 23.76
CA LEU A 1 -3.95 -2.89 22.74
C LEU A 1 -3.63 -1.41 22.84
N ALA A 2 -4.55 -0.50 22.50
CA ALA A 2 -4.29 0.95 22.53
C ALA A 2 -3.76 1.46 23.87
N ARG A 3 -4.44 1.13 25.00
CA ARG A 3 -3.97 1.49 26.35
C ARG A 3 -2.56 0.99 26.71
N ALA A 4 -2.13 -0.11 26.09
CA ALA A 4 -0.81 -0.69 26.33
C ALA A 4 0.26 -0.17 25.36
N GLY A 5 -0.10 0.68 24.40
CA GLY A 5 0.82 1.19 23.38
C GLY A 5 1.28 0.15 22.36
N VAL A 6 0.58 -0.98 22.24
CA VAL A 6 0.90 -2.04 21.28
C VAL A 6 0.36 -1.69 19.90
N ALA A 7 1.21 -1.81 18.87
CA ALA A 7 0.84 -1.66 17.47
C ALA A 7 0.56 -3.02 16.81
N VAL A 8 -0.17 -3.02 15.69
CA VAL A 8 -0.52 -4.23 14.93
C VAL A 8 -0.10 -4.07 13.47
N THR A 9 0.74 -4.97 12.98
CA THR A 9 1.12 -5.02 11.56
C THR A 9 0.37 -6.17 10.88
N VAL A 10 -0.38 -5.88 9.82
CA VAL A 10 -1.09 -6.86 8.99
C VAL A 10 -0.23 -7.23 7.79
N LEU A 11 -0.19 -8.51 7.41
CA LEU A 11 0.70 -9.04 6.39
C LEU A 11 -0.10 -9.76 5.29
N PRO A 12 -0.94 -9.05 4.51
CA PRO A 12 -2.06 -9.64 3.80
C PRO A 12 -1.68 -10.81 2.88
N SER A 13 -0.59 -10.68 2.13
CA SER A 13 -0.12 -11.73 1.22
C SER A 13 0.38 -12.97 1.96
N THR A 14 1.07 -12.80 3.09
CA THR A 14 1.61 -13.92 3.87
C THR A 14 0.51 -14.58 4.70
N ASP A 15 -0.35 -13.78 5.32
CA ASP A 15 -1.50 -14.25 6.09
C ASP A 15 -2.40 -15.12 5.20
N LEU A 16 -2.76 -14.65 4.00
CA LEU A 16 -3.53 -15.44 3.04
C LEU A 16 -2.82 -16.73 2.59
N PHE A 17 -1.50 -16.69 2.42
CA PHE A 17 -0.73 -17.83 1.91
C PHE A 17 -0.51 -18.93 2.97
N LEU A 18 -0.39 -18.55 4.24
CA LEU A 18 -0.06 -19.47 5.32
C LEU A 18 -1.29 -19.96 6.10
N MET A 19 -2.32 -19.13 6.22
CA MET A 19 -3.51 -19.47 7.02
C MET A 19 -4.49 -20.34 6.24
N GLY A 20 -5.42 -20.99 6.96
CA GLY A 20 -6.49 -21.77 6.36
C GLY A 20 -6.09 -23.13 5.76
N ARG A 21 -4.80 -23.51 5.76
CA ARG A 21 -4.28 -24.73 5.11
C ARG A 21 -4.89 -26.06 5.59
N SER A 22 -5.44 -26.09 6.81
CA SER A 22 -6.10 -27.27 7.37
C SER A 22 -7.60 -27.36 7.03
N HIS A 23 -8.14 -26.41 6.28
CA HIS A 23 -9.56 -26.36 5.91
C HIS A 23 -9.73 -26.80 4.46
N ASP A 24 -10.74 -27.63 4.20
CA ASP A 24 -11.11 -28.13 2.87
C ASP A 24 -12.31 -27.37 2.26
N HIS A 25 -13.11 -26.68 3.09
CA HIS A 25 -14.21 -25.80 2.70
C HIS A 25 -14.29 -24.59 3.61
N ALA A 26 -15.01 -23.55 3.17
CA ALA A 26 -15.17 -22.28 3.92
C ALA A 26 -13.83 -21.73 4.46
N VAL A 27 -12.77 -21.83 3.64
CA VAL A 27 -11.39 -21.51 4.05
C VAL A 27 -11.32 -20.06 4.57
N PRO A 28 -10.90 -19.85 5.84
CA PRO A 28 -10.82 -18.51 6.40
C PRO A 28 -9.69 -17.72 5.74
N ARG A 29 -9.88 -16.41 5.55
CA ARG A 29 -8.83 -15.53 4.99
C ARG A 29 -7.59 -15.45 5.87
N GLY A 30 -7.76 -15.56 7.19
CA GLY A 30 -6.65 -15.47 8.14
C GLY A 30 -6.00 -14.08 8.25
N VAL A 31 -6.62 -13.05 7.66
CA VAL A 31 -6.14 -11.65 7.72
C VAL A 31 -6.92 -10.89 8.78
N VAL A 32 -6.22 -10.15 9.66
CA VAL A 32 -6.88 -9.30 10.66
C VAL A 32 -7.54 -8.09 9.98
N PRO A 33 -8.84 -7.80 10.23
CA PRO A 33 -9.43 -6.54 9.81
C PRO A 33 -8.98 -5.43 10.79
N ALA A 34 -7.99 -4.63 10.39
CA ALA A 34 -7.41 -3.58 11.22
C ALA A 34 -8.33 -2.37 11.42
N GLY A 35 -9.38 -2.20 10.62
CA GLY A 35 -10.31 -1.06 10.68
C GLY A 35 -10.86 -0.78 12.10
N PRO A 36 -11.51 -1.76 12.76
CA PRO A 36 -11.98 -1.62 14.15
C PRO A 36 -10.87 -1.30 15.16
N LEU A 37 -9.65 -1.84 14.96
CA LEU A 37 -8.51 -1.58 15.83
C LEU A 37 -8.03 -0.13 15.67
N ARG A 38 -7.93 0.36 14.43
CA ARG A 38 -7.58 1.76 14.13
C ARG A 38 -8.60 2.72 14.71
N ALA A 39 -9.89 2.42 14.53
CA ALA A 39 -10.98 3.23 15.10
C ALA A 39 -10.92 3.28 16.65
N ALA A 40 -10.41 2.21 17.28
CA ALA A 40 -10.17 2.15 18.72
C ALA A 40 -8.81 2.77 19.17
N GLY A 41 -8.08 3.44 18.28
CA GLY A 41 -6.83 4.13 18.59
C GLY A 41 -5.57 3.25 18.59
N VAL A 42 -5.65 2.03 18.07
CA VAL A 42 -4.47 1.17 17.87
C VAL A 42 -3.70 1.67 16.64
N THR A 43 -2.38 1.82 16.76
CA THR A 43 -1.54 2.06 15.57
C THR A 43 -1.50 0.77 14.76
N CYS A 44 -2.01 0.80 13.54
CA CYS A 44 -1.99 -0.35 12.66
C CYS A 44 -1.23 -0.04 11.38
N SER A 45 -0.46 -1.00 10.88
CA SER A 45 0.24 -0.89 9.62
C SER A 45 0.00 -2.10 8.71
N VAL A 46 0.30 -1.95 7.43
CA VAL A 46 0.31 -3.03 6.45
C VAL A 46 1.73 -3.18 5.92
N ALA A 47 2.22 -4.41 5.79
CA ALA A 47 3.56 -4.69 5.28
C ALA A 47 3.59 -5.93 4.37
N THR A 48 4.66 -6.05 3.59
CA THR A 48 4.86 -7.18 2.66
C THR A 48 5.24 -8.49 3.37
N ASN A 49 5.91 -8.41 4.53
CA ASN A 49 6.63 -9.52 5.16
C ASN A 49 7.69 -10.14 4.24
N ASN A 50 7.26 -11.08 3.40
CA ASN A 50 8.10 -11.91 2.55
C ASN A 50 8.04 -11.42 1.10
N VAL A 51 9.16 -11.52 0.39
CA VAL A 51 9.26 -11.27 -1.05
C VAL A 51 10.04 -12.42 -1.67
N LEU A 52 9.39 -13.16 -2.59
CA LEU A 52 10.02 -14.24 -3.36
C LEU A 52 10.75 -15.28 -2.48
N ASN A 53 10.11 -15.76 -1.41
CA ASN A 53 10.72 -16.73 -0.49
C ASN A 53 9.80 -17.93 -0.19
N PRO A 54 10.29 -18.99 0.48
CA PRO A 54 9.51 -20.21 0.71
C PRO A 54 8.20 -20.03 1.49
N PHE A 55 8.09 -18.96 2.28
CA PHE A 55 6.90 -18.67 3.09
C PHE A 55 5.91 -17.76 2.37
N THR A 56 6.30 -17.09 1.28
CA THR A 56 5.41 -16.42 0.32
C THR A 56 6.20 -16.24 -0.99
N PRO A 57 5.96 -17.08 -2.02
CA PRO A 57 6.80 -17.13 -3.22
C PRO A 57 6.50 -16.00 -4.22
N TYR A 58 5.71 -15.01 -3.82
CA TYR A 58 5.28 -13.88 -4.65
C TYR A 58 5.77 -12.57 -4.03
N GLY A 59 5.77 -11.50 -4.82
CA GLY A 59 6.01 -10.15 -4.32
C GLY A 59 7.00 -9.35 -5.17
N ASP A 60 6.87 -8.03 -5.08
CA ASP A 60 7.73 -7.04 -5.77
C ASP A 60 8.02 -5.82 -4.87
N ALA A 61 7.83 -5.98 -3.57
CA ALA A 61 7.95 -4.91 -2.56
C ALA A 61 7.04 -3.69 -2.78
N ASN A 62 5.95 -3.81 -3.57
CA ASN A 62 5.00 -2.73 -3.77
C ASN A 62 4.00 -2.61 -2.60
N LEU A 63 4.18 -1.61 -1.74
CA LEU A 63 3.31 -1.37 -0.60
C LEU A 63 1.89 -0.93 -0.98
N LEU A 64 1.69 -0.21 -2.10
CA LEU A 64 0.34 0.11 -2.59
C LEU A 64 -0.43 -1.16 -2.96
N ARG A 65 0.26 -2.16 -3.54
CA ARG A 65 -0.36 -3.46 -3.76
C ARG A 65 -0.74 -4.15 -2.44
N MET A 66 0.09 -4.04 -1.40
CA MET A 66 -0.26 -4.62 -0.10
C MET A 66 -1.47 -3.91 0.54
N ALA A 67 -1.54 -2.57 0.46
CA ALA A 67 -2.69 -1.81 0.96
C ALA A 67 -3.98 -2.12 0.17
N ASN A 68 -3.89 -2.24 -1.15
CA ASN A 68 -5.01 -2.65 -2.00
C ASN A 68 -5.44 -4.10 -1.73
N LEU A 69 -4.50 -5.03 -1.58
CA LEU A 69 -4.80 -6.41 -1.22
C LEU A 69 -5.49 -6.48 0.15
N TYR A 70 -4.99 -5.75 1.14
CA TYR A 70 -5.66 -5.59 2.44
C TYR A 70 -7.10 -5.10 2.26
N ALA A 71 -7.32 -4.06 1.44
CA ALA A 71 -8.64 -3.50 1.23
C ALA A 71 -9.61 -4.54 0.64
N ASN A 72 -9.18 -5.29 -0.38
CA ASN A 72 -9.97 -6.37 -0.98
C ASN A 72 -10.33 -7.46 0.04
N VAL A 73 -9.35 -7.96 0.80
CA VAL A 73 -9.55 -9.11 1.69
C VAL A 73 -10.29 -8.75 2.98
N CYS A 74 -10.24 -7.48 3.39
CA CYS A 74 -10.95 -6.96 4.56
C CYS A 74 -12.25 -6.22 4.20
N HIS A 75 -12.66 -6.24 2.93
CA HIS A 75 -13.89 -5.59 2.44
C HIS A 75 -13.94 -4.08 2.70
N VAL A 76 -12.80 -3.41 2.58
CA VAL A 76 -12.72 -1.95 2.71
C VAL A 76 -13.07 -1.32 1.37
N GLY A 77 -14.14 -0.51 1.36
CA GLY A 77 -14.64 0.10 0.11
C GLY A 77 -14.98 1.58 0.22
N ARG A 78 -15.08 2.15 1.42
CA ARG A 78 -15.39 3.58 1.56
C ARG A 78 -14.16 4.44 1.29
N PRO A 79 -14.30 5.62 0.66
CA PRO A 79 -13.15 6.49 0.36
C PRO A 79 -12.29 6.86 1.56
N ASP A 80 -12.89 7.12 2.72
CA ASP A 80 -12.18 7.44 3.96
C ASP A 80 -11.38 6.26 4.51
N GLU A 81 -11.94 5.05 4.42
CA GLU A 81 -11.26 3.83 4.83
C GLU A 81 -10.11 3.46 3.87
N LEU A 82 -10.30 3.65 2.56
CA LEU A 82 -9.26 3.48 1.55
C LEU A 82 -8.10 4.47 1.73
N ALA A 83 -8.40 5.73 2.04
CA ALA A 83 -7.37 6.69 2.43
C ALA A 83 -6.62 6.21 3.69
N GLY A 84 -7.33 5.65 4.66
CA GLY A 84 -6.74 5.00 5.83
C GLY A 84 -5.83 3.81 5.50
N CYS A 85 -6.08 3.07 4.41
CA CYS A 85 -5.16 2.03 3.94
C CYS A 85 -3.83 2.61 3.46
N LEU A 86 -3.83 3.82 2.87
CA LEU A 86 -2.59 4.52 2.52
C LEU A 86 -1.81 4.94 3.78
N ASP A 87 -2.50 5.44 4.80
CA ASP A 87 -1.88 5.78 6.09
C ASP A 87 -1.18 4.58 6.73
N MET A 88 -1.78 3.38 6.64
CA MET A 88 -1.21 2.14 7.17
C MET A 88 0.12 1.73 6.52
N ILE A 89 0.43 2.21 5.32
CA ILE A 89 1.71 1.98 4.64
C ILE A 89 2.62 3.23 4.64
N THR A 90 2.19 4.31 5.29
CA THR A 90 2.93 5.59 5.37
C THR A 90 2.98 6.09 6.82
N THR A 91 2.06 6.96 7.22
CA THR A 91 2.03 7.65 8.51
C THR A 91 1.99 6.70 9.70
N ASP A 92 1.12 5.68 9.67
CA ASP A 92 0.99 4.75 10.79
C ASP A 92 2.20 3.80 10.86
N ALA A 93 2.77 3.41 9.72
CA ALA A 93 4.01 2.64 9.67
C ALA A 93 5.20 3.44 10.22
N ALA A 94 5.31 4.72 9.87
CA ALA A 94 6.33 5.62 10.41
C ALA A 94 6.15 5.84 11.92
N ARG A 95 4.91 5.98 12.40
CA ARG A 95 4.59 6.06 13.84
C ARG A 95 5.01 4.79 14.56
N LEU A 96 4.71 3.60 14.01
CA LEU A 96 5.10 2.31 14.57
C LEU A 96 6.64 2.22 14.70
N MET A 97 7.37 2.62 13.66
CA MET A 97 8.84 2.62 13.64
C MET A 97 9.48 3.78 14.41
N ARG A 98 8.68 4.72 14.95
CA ARG A 98 9.13 5.93 15.65
C ARG A 98 10.07 6.80 14.80
N VAL A 99 9.77 6.93 13.51
CA VAL A 99 10.56 7.77 12.60
C VAL A 99 10.35 9.25 12.95
N PRO A 100 11.40 9.99 13.35
CA PRO A 100 11.26 11.39 13.71
C PRO A 100 11.02 12.26 12.48
N GLY A 101 10.15 13.26 12.59
CA GLY A 101 9.91 14.24 11.54
C GLY A 101 9.28 13.68 10.25
N TYR A 102 8.65 12.50 10.29
CA TYR A 102 7.98 11.94 9.12
C TYR A 102 6.71 12.73 8.77
N GLY A 103 6.55 13.04 7.49
CA GLY A 103 5.35 13.69 6.94
C GLY A 103 5.68 14.89 6.07
N VAL A 104 4.64 15.42 5.41
CA VAL A 104 4.76 16.61 4.56
C VAL A 104 4.45 17.84 5.39
N ALA A 105 5.49 18.45 5.95
CA ALA A 105 5.38 19.66 6.78
C ALA A 105 6.62 20.55 6.62
N VAL A 106 6.45 21.86 6.87
CA VAL A 106 7.58 22.80 6.88
C VAL A 106 8.57 22.39 7.98
N GLY A 107 9.85 22.30 7.62
CA GLY A 107 10.93 21.86 8.52
C GLY A 107 11.14 20.34 8.58
N ALA A 108 10.27 19.53 7.98
CA ALA A 108 10.47 18.10 7.83
C ALA A 108 11.51 17.78 6.73
N PRO A 109 12.15 16.60 6.75
CA PRO A 109 12.99 16.15 5.64
C PRO A 109 12.23 16.15 4.31
N ALA A 110 12.89 16.58 3.24
CA ALA A 110 12.36 16.54 1.88
C ALA A 110 12.45 15.11 1.29
N ASP A 111 11.70 14.20 1.92
CA ASP A 111 11.56 12.78 1.57
C ASP A 111 10.14 12.52 1.06
N LEU A 112 9.98 12.36 -0.24
CA LEU A 112 8.68 12.39 -0.90
C LEU A 112 8.57 11.33 -2.00
N VAL A 113 7.36 10.82 -2.21
CA VAL A 113 6.99 10.04 -3.39
C VAL A 113 5.72 10.66 -3.96
N LEU A 114 5.74 11.00 -5.25
CA LEU A 114 4.54 11.46 -5.95
C LEU A 114 3.84 10.27 -6.61
N LEU A 115 2.55 10.10 -6.34
CA LEU A 115 1.70 9.08 -6.97
C LEU A 115 0.81 9.72 -8.05
N ASP A 116 0.59 9.03 -9.16
CA ASP A 116 -0.34 9.45 -10.22
C ASP A 116 -1.80 9.18 -9.81
N ALA A 117 -2.29 9.92 -8.82
CA ALA A 117 -3.65 9.82 -8.32
C ALA A 117 -4.17 11.16 -7.77
N PRO A 118 -5.46 11.48 -7.95
CA PRO A 118 -6.04 12.72 -7.44
C PRO A 118 -6.31 12.69 -5.93
N THR A 119 -6.41 11.50 -5.32
CA THR A 119 -6.72 11.33 -3.90
C THR A 119 -6.01 10.10 -3.32
N SER A 120 -5.84 10.04 -2.00
CA SER A 120 -5.33 8.87 -1.29
C SER A 120 -6.18 7.62 -1.53
N ALA A 121 -7.50 7.80 -1.59
CA ALA A 121 -8.43 6.70 -1.86
C ALA A 121 -8.23 6.13 -3.28
N ALA A 122 -8.14 7.00 -4.30
CA ALA A 122 -7.85 6.60 -5.67
C ALA A 122 -6.47 5.93 -5.78
N ALA A 123 -5.47 6.44 -5.04
CA ALA A 123 -4.14 5.86 -5.04
C ALA A 123 -4.14 4.38 -4.64
N VAL A 124 -4.90 4.01 -3.62
CA VAL A 124 -5.06 2.62 -3.18
C VAL A 124 -5.99 1.85 -4.12
N ALA A 125 -7.15 2.41 -4.48
CA ALA A 125 -8.16 1.73 -5.30
C ALA A 125 -7.62 1.34 -6.70
N GLU A 126 -6.83 2.21 -7.32
CA GLU A 126 -6.37 2.08 -8.71
C GLU A 126 -4.91 1.59 -8.82
N LEU A 127 -4.28 1.23 -7.70
CA LEU A 127 -2.86 0.84 -7.66
C LEU A 127 -1.96 1.89 -8.34
N ALA A 128 -2.12 3.14 -7.92
CA ALA A 128 -1.45 4.28 -8.55
C ALA A 128 0.06 4.11 -8.61
N GLN A 129 0.65 4.51 -9.73
CA GLN A 129 2.08 4.35 -9.95
C GLN A 129 2.85 5.55 -9.40
N PRO A 130 4.01 5.34 -8.77
CA PRO A 130 4.87 6.44 -8.39
C PRO A 130 5.50 7.07 -9.64
N LEU A 131 5.33 8.38 -9.77
CA LEU A 131 5.87 9.21 -10.86
C LEU A 131 7.32 9.59 -10.61
N TRP A 132 7.67 9.88 -9.36
CA TRP A 132 9.04 10.16 -8.94
C TRP A 132 9.16 10.01 -7.42
N GLY A 133 10.40 9.93 -6.95
CA GLY A 133 10.74 9.93 -5.54
C GLY A 133 11.93 10.82 -5.24
N MET A 134 11.98 11.32 -4.01
CA MET A 134 12.99 12.21 -3.50
C MET A 134 13.45 11.76 -2.11
N LYS A 135 14.75 11.89 -1.85
CA LYS A 135 15.36 11.70 -0.53
C LYS A 135 16.27 12.87 -0.22
N ALA A 136 16.07 13.52 0.93
CA ALA A 136 16.83 14.67 1.39
C ALA A 136 16.97 15.77 0.31
N GLY A 137 15.87 16.08 -0.38
CA GLY A 137 15.84 17.11 -1.42
C GLY A 137 16.40 16.69 -2.78
N ARG A 138 16.86 15.44 -2.93
CA ARG A 138 17.42 14.92 -4.20
C ARG A 138 16.51 13.88 -4.82
N LEU A 139 16.18 14.06 -6.10
CA LEU A 139 15.44 13.05 -6.86
C LEU A 139 16.21 11.72 -6.90
N THR A 140 15.54 10.64 -6.54
CA THR A 140 16.11 9.28 -6.50
C THR A 140 15.63 8.42 -7.66
N PHE A 141 14.43 8.68 -8.17
CA PHE A 141 13.91 8.04 -9.38
C PHE A 141 12.85 8.91 -10.05
N THR A 142 12.64 8.67 -11.34
CA THR A 142 11.52 9.19 -12.15
C THR A 142 10.98 8.07 -13.02
N ARG A 143 9.65 7.98 -13.14
CA ARG A 143 8.93 7.07 -14.03
C ARG A 143 8.29 7.88 -15.16
N PRO A 144 8.62 7.61 -16.43
CA PRO A 144 7.95 8.28 -17.55
C PRO A 144 6.47 7.89 -17.61
N ARG A 145 5.61 8.83 -18.02
CA ARG A 145 4.20 8.52 -18.28
C ARG A 145 4.08 7.55 -19.46
N PRO A 146 3.06 6.68 -19.49
CA PRO A 146 2.81 5.83 -20.65
C PRO A 146 2.62 6.66 -21.92
N THR A 147 3.25 6.21 -23.01
CA THR A 147 3.02 6.77 -24.34
C THR A 147 1.80 6.10 -24.96
N LEU A 148 0.77 6.89 -25.27
CA LEU A 148 -0.44 6.39 -25.94
C LEU A 148 -0.21 6.35 -27.46
N HIS A 149 -0.08 5.16 -28.02
CA HIS A 149 -0.04 4.96 -29.46
C HIS A 149 -1.47 4.92 -30.02
N ARG A 150 -1.87 5.97 -30.73
CA ARG A 150 -3.19 6.00 -31.40
C ARG A 150 -3.19 5.07 -32.62
N PRO A 151 -4.28 4.35 -32.90
CA PRO A 151 -4.42 3.61 -34.15
C PRO A 151 -4.20 4.55 -35.34
N ARG A 152 -3.44 4.10 -36.35
CA ARG A 152 -3.38 4.85 -37.63
C ARG A 152 -4.74 4.76 -38.30
N PRO A 153 -5.24 5.85 -38.93
CA PRO A 153 -6.39 5.75 -39.82
C PRO A 153 -6.13 4.69 -40.89
N SER A 154 -7.12 3.84 -41.17
CA SER A 154 -7.04 2.88 -42.27
C SER A 154 -6.77 3.64 -43.58
N GLY A 155 -5.62 3.36 -44.21
CA GLY A 155 -5.24 3.97 -45.50
C GLY A 155 -4.06 4.95 -45.47
N ALA A 156 -3.44 5.22 -44.32
CA ALA A 156 -2.18 5.97 -44.31
C ALA A 156 -1.04 5.10 -44.86
N PRO A 157 -0.30 5.55 -45.90
CA PRO A 157 0.85 4.79 -46.41
C PRO A 157 1.89 4.59 -45.31
N GLY A 158 2.50 3.40 -45.29
CA GLY A 158 3.59 3.05 -44.37
C GLY A 158 4.86 3.85 -44.63
N PRO A 159 5.86 3.74 -43.73
CA PRO A 159 7.12 4.46 -43.87
C PRO A 159 7.87 4.09 -45.16
#